data_AF-K1RN65-F1
#
_entry.id   AF-K1RN65-F1
#
_cell.length_a   1.000
_cell.length_b   1.000
_cell.length_c   1.000
_cell.angle_alpha   90.00
_cell.angle_beta   90.00
_cell.angle_gamma   90.00
#
_symmetry.space_group_name_H-M   'P 1'
#
loop_
_entity.id
_entity.type
_entity.pdbx_description
1 polymer ?
#
loop_
_entity_poly.entity_id
_entity_poly.type
_entity_poly.pdbx_seq_one_letter_code
_entity_poly.pdbx_strand_id
1 'polypeptide(L)'
;MQRLQADGVALHTIHCANSAAQMRYPEWHHSLTRAGIILYGLDPSPEVHFDGLRPTMTLKSVVEFVKDLLPGESVSYGRTYTANTPRKVATVCVGYADGYPRALSGSNGNPNAGVMSIHGKPAPIIGRVCMDQTLVDVTDIPDVKMNDEVTVFGPENAAIGADTADSIAAKTGT
;
A
#
# COMPACT_ATOMS: atom_id res chain seq x y z
N MET A 1 -17.26 1.97 -35.23
CA MET A 1 -16.49 2.74 -36.24
C MET A 1 -17.07 2.57 -37.63
N GLN A 2 -17.03 1.36 -38.21
CA GLN A 2 -17.48 1.09 -39.59
C GLN A 2 -18.90 1.59 -39.89
N ARG A 3 -19.86 1.39 -38.98
CA ARG A 3 -21.24 1.88 -39.17
C ARG A 3 -21.32 3.41 -39.27
N LEU A 4 -20.66 4.14 -38.38
CA LEU A 4 -20.65 5.61 -38.39
C LEU A 4 -19.98 6.15 -39.65
N GLN A 5 -18.90 5.51 -40.10
CA GLN A 5 -18.24 5.87 -41.37
C GLN A 5 -19.15 5.60 -42.57
N ALA A 6 -19.90 4.49 -42.59
CA ALA A 6 -20.87 4.18 -43.63
C ALA A 6 -22.05 5.18 -43.66
N ASP A 7 -22.42 5.72 -42.51
CA ASP A 7 -23.44 6.78 -42.38
C ASP A 7 -22.88 8.19 -42.68
N GLY A 8 -21.62 8.30 -43.14
CA GLY A 8 -20.99 9.56 -43.54
C GLY A 8 -20.46 10.42 -42.38
N VAL A 9 -20.38 9.88 -41.16
CA VAL A 9 -19.87 10.59 -39.99
C VAL A 9 -18.34 10.59 -39.98
N ALA A 10 -17.74 11.78 -39.98
CA ALA A 10 -16.30 11.93 -39.80
C ALA A 10 -15.89 11.61 -38.36
N LEU A 11 -15.00 10.63 -38.19
CA LEU A 11 -14.41 10.29 -36.90
C LEU A 11 -13.03 10.98 -36.80
N HIS A 12 -12.78 11.65 -35.67
CA HIS A 12 -11.51 12.30 -35.39
C HIS A 12 -10.64 11.39 -34.52
N THR A 13 -10.44 11.72 -33.25
CA THR A 13 -9.65 10.94 -32.31
C THR A 13 -10.42 9.72 -31.84
N ILE A 14 -9.87 8.53 -32.11
CA ILE A 14 -10.42 7.26 -31.66
C ILE A 14 -9.43 6.63 -30.68
N HIS A 15 -9.91 6.24 -29.50
CA HIS A 15 -9.11 5.54 -28.51
C HIS A 15 -9.94 4.49 -27.77
N CYS A 16 -9.41 3.28 -27.63
CA CYS A 16 -10.04 2.23 -26.80
C CYS A 16 -9.02 1.53 -25.89
N ALA A 17 -7.74 1.47 -26.28
CA ALA A 17 -6.68 0.85 -25.48
C ALA A 17 -6.37 1.60 -24.17
N ASN A 18 -6.49 0.91 -23.04
CA ASN A 18 -5.97 1.32 -21.73
C ASN A 18 -4.52 0.83 -21.54
N SER A 19 -3.98 0.93 -20.31
CA SER A 19 -2.67 0.39 -19.93
C SER A 19 -2.42 -1.04 -20.40
N ALA A 20 -3.31 -2.00 -20.11
CA ALA A 20 -3.09 -3.38 -20.51
C ALA A 20 -3.26 -3.60 -22.02
N ALA A 21 -4.31 -3.01 -22.60
CA ALA A 21 -4.67 -3.23 -24.00
C ALA A 21 -3.62 -2.66 -24.96
N GLN A 22 -2.94 -1.56 -24.63
CA GLN A 22 -1.89 -1.05 -25.52
C GLN A 22 -0.68 -1.98 -25.59
N MET A 23 -0.43 -2.83 -24.59
CA MET A 23 0.62 -3.84 -24.67
C MET A 23 0.13 -5.11 -25.38
N ARG A 24 -1.07 -5.60 -25.03
CA ARG A 24 -1.58 -6.88 -25.54
C ARG A 24 -2.15 -6.81 -26.96
N TYR A 25 -2.68 -5.66 -27.35
CA TYR A 25 -3.39 -5.46 -28.62
C TYR A 25 -2.90 -4.18 -29.33
N PRO A 26 -1.71 -4.20 -29.94
CA PRO A 26 -1.18 -3.06 -30.70
C PRO A 26 -2.15 -2.55 -31.78
N GLU A 27 -2.98 -3.43 -32.34
CA GLU A 27 -4.00 -3.09 -33.33
C GLU A 27 -5.16 -2.24 -32.77
N TRP A 28 -5.28 -2.10 -31.45
CA TRP A 28 -6.31 -1.28 -30.78
C TRP A 28 -5.80 0.12 -30.38
N HIS A 29 -4.58 0.49 -30.76
CA HIS A 29 -4.04 1.82 -30.45
C HIS A 29 -4.84 2.94 -31.13
N HIS A 30 -5.35 2.70 -32.33
CA HIS A 30 -6.05 3.69 -33.15
C HIS A 30 -5.30 5.04 -33.19
N SER A 31 -5.96 6.15 -32.85
CA SER A 31 -5.35 7.50 -32.86
C SER A 31 -4.59 7.81 -31.57
N LEU A 32 -4.93 7.15 -30.46
CA LEU A 32 -4.42 7.46 -29.12
C LEU A 32 -4.65 6.28 -28.16
N THR A 33 -3.71 6.05 -27.24
CA THR A 33 -3.86 5.13 -26.11
C THR A 33 -4.07 5.88 -24.79
N ARG A 34 -4.68 5.23 -23.80
CA ARG A 34 -4.91 5.78 -22.45
C ARG A 34 -4.06 5.03 -21.43
N ALA A 35 -2.79 5.43 -21.33
CA ALA A 35 -1.94 4.98 -20.24
C ALA A 35 -2.46 5.56 -18.91
N GLY A 36 -2.80 4.68 -17.97
CA GLY A 36 -3.26 5.04 -16.62
C GLY A 36 -2.26 4.54 -15.58
N ILE A 37 -2.54 3.37 -15.00
CA ILE A 37 -1.77 2.78 -13.90
C ILE A 37 -0.26 2.66 -14.17
N ILE A 38 0.11 2.38 -15.42
CA ILE A 38 1.53 2.27 -15.82
C ILE A 38 2.28 3.61 -15.74
N LEU A 39 1.58 4.76 -15.81
CA LEU A 39 2.21 6.07 -15.59
C LEU A 39 2.69 6.23 -14.15
N TYR A 40 2.11 5.47 -13.23
CA TYR A 40 2.52 5.43 -11.82
C TYR A 40 3.54 4.32 -11.53
N GLY A 41 3.94 3.58 -12.57
CA GLY A 41 4.92 2.50 -12.49
C GLY A 41 4.37 1.20 -11.89
N LEU A 42 3.08 0.95 -12.04
CA LEU A 42 2.41 -0.26 -11.59
C LEU A 42 1.83 -1.04 -12.77
N ASP A 43 1.93 -2.36 -12.69
CA ASP A 43 1.32 -3.24 -13.67
C ASP A 43 -0.21 -3.23 -13.55
N PRO A 44 -0.95 -3.32 -14.67
CA PRO A 44 -2.41 -3.33 -14.63
C PRO A 44 -3.02 -4.63 -14.10
N SER A 45 -2.29 -5.75 -14.15
CA SER A 45 -2.70 -7.03 -13.55
C SER A 45 -1.50 -7.99 -13.40
N PRO A 46 -1.60 -9.06 -12.60
CA PRO A 46 -0.56 -10.08 -12.49
C PRO A 46 -0.24 -10.81 -13.80
N GLU A 47 -1.12 -10.77 -14.80
CA GLU A 47 -0.91 -11.42 -16.10
C GLU A 47 -0.29 -10.48 -17.15
N VAL A 48 -0.18 -9.18 -16.84
CA VAL A 48 0.25 -8.15 -17.80
C VAL A 48 1.37 -7.33 -17.18
N HIS A 49 2.60 -7.72 -17.52
CA HIS A 49 3.81 -7.12 -16.98
C HIS A 49 4.50 -6.19 -17.97
N PHE A 50 4.93 -5.04 -17.48
CA PHE A 50 5.73 -4.07 -18.23
C PHE A 50 7.16 -4.00 -17.69
N ASP A 51 8.12 -4.19 -18.59
CA ASP A 51 9.53 -4.01 -18.24
C ASP A 51 9.87 -2.56 -17.95
N GLY A 52 10.65 -2.33 -16.89
CA GLY A 52 11.22 -1.02 -16.57
C GLY A 52 10.26 -0.04 -15.90
N LEU A 53 9.04 -0.45 -15.53
CA LEU A 53 8.20 0.35 -14.65
C LEU A 53 8.87 0.53 -13.28
N ARG A 54 8.67 1.72 -12.71
CA ARG A 54 9.20 2.08 -11.39
C ARG A 54 8.08 2.71 -10.58
N PRO A 55 7.62 2.07 -9.49
CA PRO A 55 6.57 2.65 -8.66
C PRO A 55 6.97 4.05 -8.20
N THR A 56 6.08 5.00 -8.41
CA THR A 56 6.37 6.44 -8.24
C THR A 56 5.91 7.00 -6.90
N MET A 57 5.04 6.28 -6.18
CA MET A 57 4.44 6.75 -4.94
C MET A 57 5.13 6.14 -3.72
N THR A 58 5.31 6.97 -2.69
CA THR A 58 5.68 6.54 -1.34
C THR A 58 4.89 7.38 -0.37
N LEU A 59 4.10 6.72 0.48
CA LEU A 59 3.35 7.40 1.54
C LEU A 59 4.17 7.39 2.81
N LYS A 60 4.35 8.56 3.40
CA LYS A 60 5.08 8.75 4.65
C LYS A 60 4.18 9.32 5.73
N SER A 61 4.53 9.01 6.98
CA SER A 61 3.93 9.57 8.19
C SER A 61 5.03 9.74 9.24
N VAL A 62 4.65 9.95 10.50
CA VAL A 62 5.57 10.18 11.62
C VAL A 62 5.14 9.37 12.84
N VAL A 63 6.13 9.01 13.66
CA VAL A 63 5.87 8.47 15.00
C VAL A 63 5.38 9.60 15.92
N GLU A 64 4.19 9.44 16.49
CA GLU A 64 3.61 10.39 17.45
C GLU A 64 4.09 10.09 18.87
N PHE A 65 4.13 8.81 19.24
CA PHE A 65 4.41 8.38 20.61
C PHE A 65 5.02 6.99 20.65
N VAL A 66 5.92 6.76 21.59
CA VAL A 66 6.57 5.47 21.83
C VAL A 66 6.36 5.07 23.29
N LYS A 67 5.94 3.83 23.50
CA LYS A 67 5.79 3.26 24.84
C LYS A 67 6.20 1.80 24.89
N ASP A 68 6.49 1.33 26.08
CA ASP A 68 6.67 -0.09 26.34
C ASP A 68 5.33 -0.75 26.71
N LEU A 69 5.17 -2.02 26.33
CA LEU A 69 4.12 -2.91 26.81
C LEU A 69 4.74 -4.05 27.60
N LEU A 70 4.15 -4.33 28.76
CA LEU A 70 4.47 -5.50 29.56
C LEU A 70 3.64 -6.72 29.11
N PRO A 71 4.10 -7.95 29.40
CA PRO A 71 3.31 -9.15 29.17
C PRO A 71 1.91 -9.05 29.80
N GLY A 72 0.89 -9.39 29.03
CA GLY A 72 -0.53 -9.32 29.43
C GLY A 72 -1.22 -7.98 29.11
N GLU A 73 -0.47 -6.94 28.73
CA GLU A 73 -1.06 -5.68 28.27
C GLU A 73 -1.56 -5.78 26.83
N SER A 74 -2.70 -5.16 26.56
CA SER A 74 -3.33 -5.15 25.24
C SER A 74 -3.30 -3.77 24.61
N VAL A 75 -3.37 -3.70 23.28
CA VAL A 75 -3.48 -2.43 22.56
C VAL A 75 -4.60 -2.40 21.53
N SER A 76 -5.02 -1.18 21.21
CA SER A 76 -6.07 -0.85 20.24
C SER A 76 -7.44 -1.47 20.58
N TYR A 77 -8.41 -1.24 19.69
CA TYR A 77 -9.81 -1.60 19.90
C TYR A 77 -10.04 -3.10 19.98
N GLY A 78 -10.85 -3.50 20.96
CA GLY A 78 -11.26 -4.89 21.20
C GLY A 78 -10.11 -5.84 21.55
N ARG A 79 -8.95 -5.29 21.94
CA ARG A 79 -7.84 -6.05 22.52
C ARG A 79 -7.42 -7.25 21.66
N THR A 80 -7.43 -7.08 20.34
CA THR A 80 -7.08 -8.15 19.37
C THR A 80 -5.60 -8.52 19.41
N TYR A 81 -4.77 -7.64 19.98
CA TYR A 81 -3.38 -7.91 20.29
C TYR A 81 -3.16 -7.75 21.80
N THR A 82 -2.54 -8.76 22.39
CA THR A 82 -2.01 -8.78 23.76
C THR A 82 -0.55 -9.20 23.70
N ALA A 83 0.32 -8.46 24.39
CA ALA A 83 1.74 -8.72 24.43
C ALA A 83 2.03 -9.99 25.24
N ASN A 84 2.74 -10.96 24.65
CA ASN A 84 3.18 -12.18 25.35
C ASN A 84 4.58 -12.03 25.97
N THR A 85 5.35 -11.07 25.45
CA THR A 85 6.70 -10.69 25.90
C THR A 85 6.72 -9.17 26.05
N PRO A 86 7.72 -8.58 26.72
CA PRO A 86 7.93 -7.13 26.64
C PRO A 86 7.99 -6.68 25.18
N ARG A 87 7.32 -5.57 24.86
CA ARG A 87 7.31 -4.97 23.52
C ARG A 87 7.55 -3.47 23.61
N LYS A 88 8.17 -2.91 22.58
CA LYS A 88 8.17 -1.47 22.33
C LYS A 88 7.22 -1.17 21.18
N VAL A 89 6.35 -0.19 21.37
CA VAL A 89 5.25 0.10 20.44
C VAL A 89 5.26 1.57 20.09
N ALA A 90 5.19 1.85 18.80
CA ALA A 90 5.04 3.20 18.27
C ALA A 90 3.59 3.44 17.80
N THR A 91 3.08 4.63 18.06
CA THR A 91 1.83 5.15 17.48
C THR A 91 2.20 6.00 16.27
N VAL A 92 1.55 5.76 15.13
CA VAL A 92 1.81 6.42 13.85
C VAL A 92 0.56 7.19 13.43
N CYS A 93 0.74 8.43 12.97
CA CYS A 93 -0.33 9.32 12.48
C CYS A 93 -0.85 8.91 11.10
N VAL A 94 -1.48 7.74 11.01
CA VAL A 94 -2.17 7.28 9.81
C VAL A 94 -3.23 6.25 10.21
N GLY A 95 -4.44 6.38 9.65
CA GLY A 95 -5.52 5.46 9.87
C GLY A 95 -6.41 5.27 8.63
N TYR A 96 -7.56 4.63 8.85
CA TYR A 96 -8.44 4.30 7.73
C TYR A 96 -9.16 5.50 7.12
N ALA A 97 -9.27 6.64 7.81
CA ALA A 97 -9.78 7.86 7.21
C ALA A 97 -8.81 8.48 6.19
N ASP A 98 -7.50 8.22 6.35
CA ASP A 98 -6.46 8.61 5.41
C ASP A 98 -6.37 7.67 4.19
N GLY A 99 -7.17 6.61 4.19
CA GLY A 99 -7.17 5.57 3.15
C GLY A 99 -6.32 4.33 3.49
N TYR A 100 -5.71 4.24 4.68
CA TYR A 100 -4.97 3.05 5.08
C TYR A 100 -5.94 1.90 5.46
N PRO A 101 -5.96 0.76 4.73
CA PRO A 101 -7.05 -0.20 4.87
C PRO A 101 -7.16 -0.80 6.27
N ARG A 102 -8.36 -0.73 6.86
CA ARG A 102 -8.63 -1.34 8.17
C ARG A 102 -8.42 -2.87 8.18
N ALA A 103 -8.50 -3.51 7.02
CA ALA A 103 -8.21 -4.93 6.84
C ALA A 103 -6.76 -5.32 7.16
N LEU A 104 -5.82 -4.36 7.15
CA LEU A 104 -4.42 -4.56 7.54
C LEU A 104 -4.20 -4.60 9.06
N SER A 105 -5.27 -4.59 9.85
CA SER A 105 -5.23 -4.69 11.32
C SER A 105 -4.47 -5.92 11.81
N GLY A 106 -3.60 -5.72 12.79
CA GLY A 106 -2.90 -6.78 13.50
C GLY A 106 -3.73 -7.45 14.59
N SER A 107 -3.53 -8.74 14.77
CA SER A 107 -3.96 -9.49 15.95
C SER A 107 -2.90 -10.54 16.31
N ASN A 108 -2.96 -11.10 17.51
CA ASN A 108 -2.11 -12.26 17.82
C ASN A 108 -2.36 -13.35 16.76
N GLY A 109 -1.29 -13.75 16.04
CA GLY A 109 -1.35 -14.79 15.03
C GLY A 109 -1.96 -14.38 13.67
N ASN A 110 -2.15 -13.09 13.36
CA ASN A 110 -2.52 -12.66 12.00
C ASN A 110 -1.27 -12.55 11.10
N PRO A 111 -1.06 -13.46 10.13
CA PRO A 111 0.09 -13.36 9.21
C PRO A 111 -0.08 -12.26 8.16
N ASN A 112 -1.29 -11.76 7.95
CA ASN A 112 -1.63 -10.80 6.90
C ASN A 112 -1.71 -9.34 7.40
N ALA A 113 -1.19 -9.06 8.60
CA ALA A 113 -1.11 -7.69 9.10
C ALA A 113 -0.27 -6.81 8.15
N GLY A 114 -0.62 -5.53 8.09
CA GLY A 114 0.19 -4.55 7.36
C GLY A 114 1.55 -4.36 8.03
N VAL A 115 2.52 -3.93 7.23
CA VAL A 115 3.90 -3.67 7.68
C VAL A 115 4.33 -2.30 7.17
N MET A 116 4.72 -1.42 8.09
CA MET A 116 5.34 -0.13 7.78
C MET A 116 6.86 -0.24 7.95
N SER A 117 7.59 0.83 7.66
CA SER A 117 9.04 0.89 7.90
C SER A 117 9.44 2.11 8.71
N ILE A 118 10.32 1.89 9.68
CA ILE A 118 10.95 2.93 10.51
C ILE A 118 12.44 2.63 10.56
N HIS A 119 13.29 3.63 10.26
CA HIS A 119 14.75 3.47 10.16
C HIS A 119 15.18 2.36 9.17
N GLY A 120 14.41 2.14 8.11
CA GLY A 120 14.66 1.08 7.12
C GLY A 120 14.39 -0.34 7.64
N LYS A 121 13.67 -0.47 8.76
CA LYS A 121 13.32 -1.76 9.36
C LYS A 121 11.81 -1.99 9.35
N PRO A 122 11.35 -3.23 9.08
CA PRO A 122 9.94 -3.59 9.17
C PRO A 122 9.36 -3.35 10.56
N ALA A 123 8.24 -2.64 10.63
CA ALA A 123 7.45 -2.37 11.82
C ALA A 123 6.02 -2.92 11.60
N PRO A 124 5.74 -4.17 12.02
CA PRO A 124 4.44 -4.80 11.77
C PRO A 124 3.35 -4.16 12.63
N ILE A 125 2.15 -4.04 12.06
CA ILE A 125 0.99 -3.50 12.76
C ILE A 125 0.53 -4.45 13.87
N ILE A 126 0.25 -3.90 15.04
CA ILE A 126 -0.31 -4.62 16.18
C ILE A 126 -1.61 -3.98 16.66
N GLY A 127 -2.64 -4.81 16.81
CA GLY A 127 -3.99 -4.32 17.11
C GLY A 127 -4.67 -3.72 15.88
N ARG A 128 -5.85 -3.15 16.08
CA ARG A 128 -6.66 -2.61 14.99
C ARG A 128 -6.12 -1.27 14.48
N VAL A 129 -6.18 -1.09 13.17
CA VAL A 129 -6.06 0.23 12.53
C VAL A 129 -7.26 1.08 12.97
N CYS A 130 -6.98 2.25 13.55
CA CYS A 130 -7.99 3.21 13.98
C CYS A 130 -8.29 4.24 12.87
N MET A 131 -9.18 5.19 13.15
CA MET A 131 -9.59 6.19 12.15
C MET A 131 -8.40 7.04 11.69
N ASP A 132 -7.59 7.51 12.64
CA ASP A 132 -6.55 8.51 12.40
C ASP A 132 -5.15 8.04 12.84
N GLN A 133 -5.04 6.83 13.41
CA GLN A 133 -3.78 6.32 13.96
C GLN A 133 -3.66 4.79 13.87
N THR A 134 -2.42 4.33 13.84
CA THR A 134 -2.06 2.91 13.78
C THR A 134 -0.92 2.61 14.73
N LEU A 135 -0.93 1.44 15.36
CA LEU A 135 0.14 1.01 16.26
C LEU A 135 1.00 -0.04 15.58
N VAL A 136 2.32 0.12 15.70
CA VAL A 136 3.31 -0.80 15.13
C VAL A 136 4.28 -1.30 16.21
N ASP A 137 4.68 -2.56 16.12
CA ASP A 137 5.72 -3.14 16.95
C ASP A 137 7.09 -2.65 16.46
N VAL A 138 7.84 -2.01 17.34
CA VAL A 138 9.19 -1.47 17.07
C VAL A 138 10.24 -2.08 18.02
N THR A 139 9.93 -3.23 18.62
CA THR A 139 10.81 -3.89 19.60
C THR A 139 12.23 -4.13 19.07
N ASP A 140 12.35 -4.49 17.79
CA ASP A 140 13.63 -4.83 17.14
C ASP A 140 14.27 -3.63 16.37
N ILE A 141 13.70 -2.44 16.54
CA ILE A 141 14.14 -1.20 15.90
C ILE A 141 14.75 -0.28 16.97
N PRO A 142 16.08 -0.10 17.00
CA PRO A 142 16.73 0.73 18.00
C PRO A 142 16.39 2.21 17.80
N ASP A 143 16.39 2.94 18.92
CA ASP A 143 16.31 4.40 19.00
C ASP A 143 15.08 5.05 18.33
N VAL A 144 13.98 4.31 18.19
CA VAL A 144 12.70 4.87 17.72
C VAL A 144 12.17 5.88 18.73
N LYS A 145 11.86 7.08 18.26
CA LYS A 145 11.37 8.23 19.03
C LYS A 145 10.30 8.99 18.27
N MET A 146 9.63 9.88 19.00
CA MET A 146 8.68 10.84 18.42
C MET A 146 9.32 11.64 17.28
N ASN A 147 8.54 11.90 16.24
CA ASN A 147 8.90 12.55 14.97
C ASN A 147 9.82 11.75 14.04
N ASP A 148 10.17 10.50 14.36
CA ASP A 148 10.84 9.65 13.37
C ASP A 148 9.92 9.41 12.17
N GLU A 149 10.51 9.45 10.98
CA GLU A 149 9.80 9.24 9.72
C GLU A 149 9.38 7.78 9.59
N VAL A 150 8.13 7.57 9.18
CA VAL A 150 7.55 6.26 8.90
C VAL A 150 7.25 6.17 7.41
N THR A 151 7.75 5.13 6.73
CA THR A 151 7.25 4.78 5.39
C THR A 151 6.05 3.84 5.57
N VAL A 152 4.86 4.33 5.24
CA VAL A 152 3.60 3.60 5.37
C VAL A 152 3.48 2.53 4.28
N PHE A 153 3.78 2.91 3.04
CA PHE A 153 4.01 2.00 1.92
C PHE A 153 4.89 2.68 0.88
N GLY A 154 5.56 1.89 0.03
CA GLY A 154 6.44 2.40 -1.00
C GLY A 154 6.79 1.37 -2.09
N PRO A 155 7.76 1.67 -2.96
CA PRO A 155 8.26 0.73 -3.95
C PRO A 155 8.85 -0.51 -3.27
N GLU A 156 8.84 -1.65 -3.97
CA GLU A 156 9.50 -2.87 -3.50
C GLU A 156 10.99 -2.61 -3.33
N ASN A 157 11.42 -2.54 -2.08
CA ASN A 157 12.81 -2.33 -1.73
C ASN A 157 13.10 -3.12 -0.45
N ALA A 158 13.91 -4.16 -0.60
CA ALA A 158 14.35 -5.02 0.51
C ALA A 158 15.05 -4.23 1.64
N ALA A 159 15.57 -3.03 1.37
CA ALA A 159 16.16 -2.15 2.37
C ALA A 159 15.14 -1.27 3.11
N ILE A 160 13.90 -1.18 2.65
CA ILE A 160 12.83 -0.40 3.30
C ILE A 160 11.99 -1.34 4.17
N GLY A 161 11.54 -2.48 3.66
CA GLY A 161 10.79 -3.45 4.46
C GLY A 161 9.37 -3.00 4.86
N ALA A 162 8.79 -2.04 4.13
CA ALA A 162 7.37 -1.69 4.20
C ALA A 162 6.58 -2.45 3.12
N ASP A 163 5.26 -2.46 3.27
CA ASP A 163 4.36 -2.92 2.22
C ASP A 163 4.45 -2.07 0.94
N THR A 164 4.10 -2.69 -0.19
CA THR A 164 3.92 -2.03 -1.48
C THR A 164 2.43 -1.81 -1.76
N ALA A 165 2.10 -1.04 -2.80
CA ALA A 165 0.72 -0.93 -3.26
C ALA A 165 0.13 -2.31 -3.61
N ASP A 166 0.92 -3.17 -4.29
CA ASP A 166 0.50 -4.50 -4.71
C ASP A 166 0.39 -5.47 -3.52
N SER A 167 1.30 -5.40 -2.53
CA SER A 167 1.18 -6.25 -1.34
C SER A 167 -0.02 -5.86 -0.48
N ILE A 168 -0.34 -4.57 -0.40
CA ILE A 168 -1.58 -4.09 0.24
C ILE A 168 -2.80 -4.61 -0.52
N ALA A 169 -2.81 -4.49 -1.85
CA ALA A 169 -3.91 -4.99 -2.68
C ALA A 169 -4.14 -6.49 -2.45
N ALA A 170 -3.08 -7.29 -2.49
CA ALA A 170 -3.13 -8.73 -2.22
C ALA A 170 -3.64 -9.07 -0.81
N LYS A 171 -3.16 -8.37 0.23
CA LYS A 171 -3.61 -8.57 1.62
C LYS A 171 -5.07 -8.19 1.85
N THR A 172 -5.60 -7.28 1.05
CA THR A 172 -6.95 -6.74 1.19
C THR A 172 -7.95 -7.30 0.19
N GLY A 173 -7.50 -8.12 -0.76
CA GLY A 173 -8.34 -8.80 -1.74
C GLY A 173 -8.93 -7.86 -2.78
N THR A 174 -8.15 -6.87 -3.22
CA THR A 174 -8.52 -5.92 -4.28
C THR A 174 -7.49 -5.88 -5.41
#